data_AF-A0ABD1XQL4-F1
#
_entry.id   AF-A0ABD1XQL4-F1
#
_cell.length_a   1.000
_cell.length_b   1.000
_cell.length_c   1.000
_cell.angle_alpha   90.00
_cell.angle_beta   90.00
_cell.angle_gamma   90.00
#
_symmetry.space_group_name_H-M   'P 1'
#
loop_
_entity.id
_entity.type
_entity.pdbx_description
1 polymer ?
#
loop_
_entity_poly.entity_id
_entity_poly.type
_entity_poly.pdbx_seq_one_letter_code
_entity_poly.pdbx_strand_id
1 'polypeptide(L)'
;MKKSLRIYIPLGRYGDKSDIANCALFICSEAGGYVNGATIPVDGGQWLSKIRLLSNDVIRSFSRRYEKNRKAGLVDRSVYSYLV
;
A
#
# COMPACT_ATOMS: atom_id res chain seq x y z
N MET A 1 -16.19 16.17 10.06
CA MET A 1 -15.93 15.89 8.63
C MET A 1 -15.57 14.41 8.47
N LYS A 2 -16.41 13.60 7.82
CA LYS A 2 -16.02 12.24 7.42
C LYS A 2 -14.93 12.37 6.34
N LYS A 3 -13.66 12.12 6.67
CA LYS A 3 -12.60 12.05 5.66
C LYS A 3 -12.97 10.93 4.69
N SER A 4 -13.06 11.24 3.41
CA SER A 4 -13.31 10.23 2.40
C SER A 4 -12.12 9.29 2.36
N LEU A 5 -12.31 8.01 2.70
CA LEU A 5 -11.24 7.01 2.68
C LEU A 5 -10.73 6.75 1.25
N ARG A 6 -11.36 7.34 0.22
CA ARG A 6 -10.91 7.30 -1.18
C ARG A 6 -9.48 7.82 -1.38
N ILE A 7 -8.98 8.67 -0.49
CA ILE A 7 -7.58 9.15 -0.54
C ILE A 7 -6.56 8.02 -0.38
N TYR A 8 -6.98 6.88 0.16
CA TYR A 8 -6.12 5.72 0.38
C TYR A 8 -6.13 4.75 -0.80
N ILE A 9 -7.04 4.94 -1.76
CA ILE A 9 -7.15 4.11 -2.96
C ILE A 9 -6.46 4.87 -4.10
N PRO A 10 -5.34 4.38 -4.66
CA PRO A 10 -4.68 5.03 -5.80
C PRO A 10 -5.61 5.30 -6.99
N LEU A 11 -6.55 4.38 -7.25
CA LEU A 11 -7.56 4.54 -8.30
C LEU A 11 -8.59 5.66 -8.03
N GLY A 12 -8.63 6.21 -6.81
CA GLY A 12 -9.48 7.35 -6.43
C GLY A 12 -10.98 7.02 -6.30
N ARG A 13 -11.38 5.77 -6.54
CA ARG A 13 -12.75 5.27 -6.39
C ARG A 13 -12.79 3.98 -5.60
N TYR A 14 -13.94 3.68 -5.02
CA TYR A 14 -14.19 2.34 -4.50
C TYR A 14 -14.37 1.36 -5.65
N GLY A 15 -14.06 0.10 -5.37
CA GLY A 15 -14.42 -1.00 -6.25
C GLY A 15 -15.93 -1.21 -6.26
N ASP A 16 -16.44 -1.59 -7.42
CA ASP A 16 -17.81 -2.05 -7.61
C ASP A 16 -17.82 -3.57 -7.85
N LYS A 17 -19.00 -4.18 -7.79
CA LYS A 17 -19.17 -5.64 -8.01
C LYS A 17 -18.59 -6.10 -9.36
N SER A 18 -18.62 -5.22 -10.36
CA SER A 18 -18.06 -5.46 -11.69
C SER A 18 -16.55 -5.64 -11.68
N ASP A 19 -15.80 -4.97 -10.79
CA ASP A 19 -14.34 -5.11 -10.74
C ASP A 19 -13.92 -6.53 -10.36
N ILE A 20 -14.61 -7.12 -9.38
CA ILE A 20 -14.41 -8.52 -8.98
C ILE A 20 -14.89 -9.48 -10.08
N ALA A 21 -16.07 -9.23 -10.64
CA ALA A 21 -16.64 -10.08 -11.68
C ALA A 21 -15.75 -10.13 -12.94
N ASN A 22 -15.20 -9.00 -13.36
CA ASN A 22 -14.29 -8.92 -14.50
C ASN A 22 -12.96 -9.62 -14.23
N CYS A 23 -12.43 -9.53 -13.00
CA CYS A 23 -11.23 -10.28 -12.61
C CYS A 23 -11.49 -11.79 -12.64
N ALA A 24 -12.62 -12.24 -12.09
CA ALA A 24 -13.03 -13.65 -12.15
C ALA A 24 -13.20 -14.12 -13.60
N LEU A 25 -13.87 -13.32 -14.44
CA LEU A 25 -14.05 -13.62 -15.86
C LEU A 25 -12.70 -13.75 -16.58
N PHE A 26 -11.75 -12.84 -16.31
CA PHE A 26 -10.41 -12.92 -16.86
C PHE A 26 -9.70 -14.22 -16.47
N ILE A 27 -9.71 -14.57 -15.18
CA ILE A 27 -9.06 -15.80 -14.67
C ILE A 27 -9.71 -17.07 -15.25
N CYS A 28 -11.04 -17.08 -15.40
CA CYS A 28 -11.78 -18.21 -15.97
C CYS A 28 -11.72 -18.29 -17.50
N SER A 29 -11.23 -17.25 -18.18
CA SER A 29 -11.07 -17.23 -19.63
C SER A 29 -9.76 -17.91 -20.07
N GLU A 30 -9.60 -18.12 -21.38
CA GLU A 30 -8.34 -18.63 -21.95
C GLU A 30 -7.13 -17.73 -21.60
N ALA A 31 -7.34 -16.42 -21.42
CA ALA A 31 -6.28 -15.49 -21.03
C ALA A 31 -5.73 -15.77 -19.62
N GLY A 32 -6.52 -16.42 -18.76
CA GLY A 32 -6.12 -16.86 -17.43
C GLY A 32 -5.49 -18.26 -17.39
N GLY A 33 -5.33 -18.94 -18.52
CA GLY A 33 -5.01 -20.38 -18.58
C GLY A 33 -3.70 -20.83 -17.89
N TYR A 34 -2.80 -19.90 -17.57
CA TYR A 34 -1.56 -20.19 -16.83
C TYR A 34 -1.50 -19.56 -15.43
N VAL A 35 -2.58 -18.88 -15.01
CA VAL A 35 -2.67 -18.22 -13.71
C VAL A 35 -3.22 -19.21 -12.68
N ASN A 36 -2.37 -19.68 -11.77
CA ASN A 36 -2.75 -20.58 -10.68
C ASN A 36 -1.91 -20.32 -9.42
N GLY A 37 -2.39 -20.78 -8.26
CA GLY A 37 -1.65 -20.69 -6.99
C GLY A 37 -1.40 -19.27 -6.45
N ALA A 38 -2.09 -18.26 -7.00
CA ALA A 38 -1.86 -16.86 -6.67
C ALA A 38 -3.06 -16.22 -5.98
N THR A 39 -2.78 -15.27 -5.08
CA THR A 39 -3.80 -14.34 -4.56
C THR A 39 -3.73 -13.05 -5.37
N ILE A 40 -4.83 -12.66 -6.01
CA ILE A 40 -4.89 -11.48 -6.88
C ILE A 40 -5.69 -10.37 -6.18
N PRO A 41 -5.04 -9.29 -5.71
CA PRO A 41 -5.74 -8.17 -5.10
C PRO A 41 -6.50 -7.35 -6.14
N VAL A 42 -7.78 -7.09 -5.87
CA VAL A 42 -8.67 -6.27 -6.71
C VAL A 42 -9.24 -5.13 -5.87
N ASP A 43 -8.39 -4.16 -5.54
CA ASP A 43 -8.68 -3.14 -4.51
C ASP A 43 -8.33 -1.70 -4.95
N GLY A 44 -8.16 -1.48 -6.25
CA GLY A 44 -7.76 -0.18 -6.78
C GLY A 44 -6.33 0.25 -6.40
N GLY A 45 -5.47 -0.72 -6.03
CA GLY A 45 -4.07 -0.51 -5.68
C GLY A 45 -3.83 -0.22 -4.19
N GLN A 46 -4.85 -0.38 -3.35
CA GLN A 46 -4.78 -0.06 -1.93
C GLN A 46 -3.71 -0.89 -1.20
N TRP A 47 -3.61 -2.18 -1.51
CA TRP A 47 -2.69 -3.13 -0.86
C TRP A 47 -1.22 -2.76 -1.06
N LEU A 48 -0.84 -2.31 -2.25
CA LEU A 48 0.53 -1.88 -2.54
C LEU A 48 0.81 -0.42 -2.15
N SER A 49 -0.25 0.38 -1.94
CA SER A 49 -0.12 1.81 -1.68
C SER A 49 0.59 2.05 -0.36
N LYS A 50 1.82 2.58 -0.43
CA LYS A 50 2.49 3.15 0.74
C LYS A 50 1.78 4.44 1.09
N ILE A 51 0.95 4.34 2.12
CA ILE A 51 0.26 5.43 2.77
C ILE A 51 1.29 6.56 3.09
N ARG A 52 1.26 7.66 2.30
CA ARG A 52 1.99 8.90 2.61
C ARG A 52 1.23 9.67 3.70
N LEU A 53 1.23 9.17 4.95
CA LEU A 53 0.63 9.91 6.09
C LEU A 53 1.38 11.21 6.37
N LEU A 54 2.67 11.21 6.06
CA LEU A 54 3.59 12.27 6.39
C LEU A 54 4.05 12.93 5.10
N SER A 55 4.09 14.27 5.10
CA SER A 55 4.72 15.00 4.01
C SER A 55 6.21 14.62 3.93
N ASN A 56 6.80 14.78 2.75
CA ASN A 56 8.23 14.48 2.55
C ASN A 56 9.11 15.20 3.57
N ASP A 57 8.73 16.41 3.99
CA ASP A 57 9.46 17.18 5.00
C ASP A 57 9.42 16.52 6.38
N VAL A 58 8.27 15.97 6.76
CA VAL A 58 8.08 15.28 8.04
C VAL A 58 8.81 13.93 8.02
N ILE A 59 8.71 13.16 6.93
CA ILE A 59 9.48 11.91 6.78
C ILE A 59 10.99 12.18 6.92
N ARG A 60 11.47 13.27 6.29
CA ARG A 60 12.89 13.64 6.32
C ARG A 60 13.36 14.12 7.68
N SER A 61 12.51 14.76 8.48
CA SER A 61 12.86 15.19 9.84
C SER A 61 12.90 14.01 10.81
N PHE A 62 11.94 13.08 10.72
CA PHE A 62 11.94 11.84 11.49
C PHE A 62 13.10 10.92 11.10
N SER A 63 13.39 10.77 9.80
CA SER A 63 14.53 9.99 9.31
C SER A 63 15.87 10.51 9.86
N ARG A 64 16.10 11.83 9.81
CA ARG A 64 17.32 12.43 10.38
C ARG A 64 17.42 12.23 11.88
N ARG A 65 16.31 12.37 12.61
CA ARG A 65 16.27 12.14 14.06
C ARG A 65 16.57 10.67 14.40
N TYR A 66 15.99 9.74 13.65
CA TYR A 66 16.21 8.30 13.83
C TYR A 66 17.68 7.93 13.60
N GLU A 67 18.28 8.35 12.49
CA GLU A 67 19.69 8.03 12.22
C GLU A 67 20.64 8.62 13.27
N LYS A 68 20.33 9.80 13.81
CA LYS A 68 21.07 10.39 14.92
C LYS A 68 20.97 9.53 16.18
N ASN A 69 19.76 9.11 16.55
CA ASN A 69 19.52 8.27 17.73
C ASN A 69 20.06 6.84 17.57
N ARG A 70 20.07 6.30 16.34
CA ARG A 70 20.66 5.00 16.02
C ARG A 70 22.17 5.01 16.18
N LYS A 71 22.86 6.06 15.70
CA LYS A 71 24.30 6.26 15.94
C LYS A 71 24.62 6.42 17.43
N ALA A 72 23.67 6.92 18.22
CA ALA A 72 23.78 7.02 19.67
C ALA A 72 23.38 5.73 20.42
N GLY A 73 23.02 4.65 19.72
CA GLY A 73 22.64 3.36 20.32
C GLY A 73 21.27 3.34 21.01
N LEU A 74 20.43 4.35 20.80
CA LEU A 74 19.15 4.52 21.50
C LEU A 74 17.96 3.81 20.81
N VAL A 75 18.14 3.29 19.59
CA VAL A 75 17.05 2.69 18.79
C VAL A 75 17.57 1.54 17.93
N ASP A 76 16.82 0.45 17.91
CA ASP A 76 17.09 -0.75 17.12
C ASP A 76 16.48 -0.68 15.70
N ARG A 77 17.11 -1.38 14.75
CA ARG A 77 16.78 -1.36 13.31
C ARG A 77 15.34 -1.79 12.99
N SER A 78 14.72 -2.60 13.85
CA SER A 78 13.36 -3.13 13.65
C SER A 78 12.29 -2.05 13.53
N VAL A 79 12.50 -0.85 14.09
CA VAL A 79 11.50 0.23 14.07
C VAL A 79 11.40 0.92 12.70
N TYR A 80 12.47 0.87 11.89
CA TYR A 80 12.52 1.59 10.61
C TYR A 80 11.69 0.92 9.51
N SER A 81 11.49 -0.41 9.55
CA SER A 81 10.72 -1.12 8.52
C SER A 81 9.26 -0.68 8.46
N TYR A 82 8.72 -0.10 9.53
CA TYR A 82 7.35 0.40 9.58
C TYR A 82 7.20 1.81 9.01
N LEU A 83 8.32 2.51 8.77
CA LEU A 83 8.35 3.91 8.32
C LEU A 83 8.71 4.08 6.84
N VAL A 84 9.24 3.05 6.16
CA VAL A 84 9.71 3.13 4.76
C VAL A 84 9.00 2.19 3.82
#